data_AF-A0A1Z9FNU9-F1
#
_entry.id   AF-A0A1Z9FNU9-F1
#
_cell.length_a   1.000
_cell.length_b   1.000
_cell.length_c   1.000
_cell.angle_alpha   90.00
_cell.angle_beta   90.00
_cell.angle_gamma   90.00
#
_symmetry.space_group_name_H-M   'P 1'
#
loop_
_entity.id
_entity.type
_entity.pdbx_description
1 polymer ?
#
loop_
_entity_poly.entity_id
_entity_poly.type
_entity_poly.pdbx_seq_one_letter_code
_entity_poly.pdbx_strand_id
1 'polypeptide(L)'
;MVLPKPILMTTRYNSETWLQYMNWRKKYNLKNSYYYSCPFPISNTICIDSTLYILEMHNSLNKIMGMGVVILQEQNMKKYKIYDNDCFNRYHYHSTLYITRDMLSKDSLLLENGIWISILEILELVCFKGKRHSKRHMNIAKVPTIYFQGSIMNKVMECLKQIVKKKEYEKIK
;
A
#
# COMPACT_ATOMS: atom_id res chain seq x y z
N MET A 1 -11.69 10.76 20.77
CA MET A 1 -10.37 10.13 20.47
C MET A 1 -10.04 10.42 19.01
N VAL A 2 -8.96 11.15 18.73
CA VAL A 2 -8.49 11.33 17.34
C VAL A 2 -7.78 10.02 16.95
N LEU A 3 -8.31 9.30 15.96
CA LEU A 3 -7.65 8.09 15.46
C LEU A 3 -6.23 8.45 14.97
N PRO A 4 -5.21 7.63 15.28
CA PRO A 4 -3.84 7.91 14.86
C PRO A 4 -3.76 8.03 13.34
N LYS A 5 -2.96 8.98 12.86
CA LYS A 5 -2.79 9.22 11.42
C LYS A 5 -2.24 7.95 10.76
N PRO A 6 -2.86 7.46 9.67
CA PRO A 6 -2.39 6.25 9.00
C PRO A 6 -0.97 6.44 8.46
N ILE A 7 -0.19 5.35 8.50
CA ILE A 7 1.19 5.33 8.03
C ILE A 7 1.20 4.82 6.59
N LEU A 8 1.74 5.63 5.67
CA LEU A 8 1.89 5.22 4.29
C LEU A 8 3.11 4.30 4.13
N MET A 9 2.84 3.11 3.65
CA MET A 9 3.77 2.02 3.42
C MET A 9 3.71 1.59 1.96
N THR A 10 4.66 0.77 1.55
CA THR A 10 4.75 0.22 0.20
C THR A 10 5.14 -1.24 0.31
N THR A 11 4.63 -2.08 -0.59
CA THR A 11 5.18 -3.39 -0.93
C THR A 11 5.57 -3.39 -2.42
N ARG A 12 6.42 -4.31 -2.86
CA ARG A 12 6.86 -4.35 -4.26
C ARG A 12 6.70 -5.73 -4.87
N TYR A 13 6.33 -5.71 -6.13
CA TYR A 13 6.24 -6.85 -7.01
C TYR A 13 7.02 -6.57 -8.30
N ASN A 14 7.70 -7.59 -8.81
CA ASN A 14 8.02 -7.68 -10.23
C ASN A 14 6.91 -8.48 -10.95
N SER A 15 6.98 -8.60 -12.28
CA SER A 15 5.98 -9.34 -13.06
C SER A 15 5.77 -10.79 -12.59
N GLU A 16 6.84 -11.47 -12.17
CA GLU A 16 6.80 -12.86 -11.71
C GLU A 16 6.07 -13.00 -10.36
N THR A 17 6.55 -12.28 -9.33
CA THR A 17 5.94 -12.26 -7.99
C THR A 17 4.50 -11.75 -8.02
N TRP A 18 4.17 -10.78 -8.88
CA TRP A 18 2.78 -10.35 -9.08
C TRP A 18 1.92 -11.49 -9.64
N LEU A 19 2.40 -12.20 -10.66
CA LEU A 19 1.68 -13.34 -11.23
C LEU A 19 1.47 -14.45 -10.19
N GLN A 20 2.50 -14.80 -9.41
CA GLN A 20 2.38 -15.77 -8.32
C GLN A 20 1.33 -15.35 -7.29
N TYR A 21 1.35 -14.09 -6.85
CA TYR A 21 0.35 -13.55 -5.92
C TYR A 21 -1.07 -13.64 -6.50
N MET A 22 -1.28 -13.23 -7.75
CA MET A 22 -2.59 -13.29 -8.40
C MET A 22 -3.09 -14.73 -8.59
N ASN A 23 -2.21 -15.66 -8.96
CA ASN A 23 -2.53 -17.09 -9.07
C ASN A 23 -2.91 -17.69 -7.72
N TRP A 24 -2.17 -17.35 -6.66
CA TRP A 24 -2.46 -17.78 -5.30
C TRP A 24 -3.83 -17.27 -4.84
N ARG A 25 -4.12 -15.98 -5.05
CA ARG A 25 -5.45 -15.40 -4.74
C ARG A 25 -6.57 -16.11 -5.48
N LYS A 26 -6.38 -16.40 -6.77
CA LYS A 26 -7.36 -17.12 -7.61
C LYS A 26 -7.58 -18.54 -7.09
N LYS A 27 -6.50 -19.28 -6.80
CA LYS A 27 -6.54 -20.66 -6.27
C LYS A 27 -7.37 -20.78 -5.01
N TYR A 28 -7.25 -19.81 -4.09
CA TYR A 28 -7.97 -19.82 -2.82
C TYR A 28 -9.24 -18.95 -2.82
N ASN A 29 -9.72 -18.51 -3.99
CA ASN A 29 -10.94 -17.71 -4.15
C ASN A 29 -11.00 -16.46 -3.24
N LEU A 30 -9.86 -15.76 -3.09
CA LEU A 30 -9.73 -14.60 -2.22
C LEU A 30 -10.31 -13.34 -2.88
N LYS A 31 -11.60 -13.11 -2.68
CA LYS A 31 -12.29 -11.93 -3.23
C LYS A 31 -11.98 -10.66 -2.44
N ASN A 32 -12.17 -10.68 -1.12
CA ASN A 32 -12.07 -9.49 -0.25
C ASN A 32 -10.97 -9.61 0.82
N SER A 33 -10.03 -10.53 0.64
CA SER A 33 -8.89 -10.73 1.55
C SER A 33 -7.59 -10.50 0.79
N TYR A 34 -6.72 -9.67 1.36
CA TYR A 34 -5.46 -9.26 0.76
C TYR A 34 -4.32 -9.57 1.72
N TYR A 35 -3.29 -10.23 1.21
CA TYR A 35 -2.19 -10.72 2.03
C TYR A 35 -0.89 -10.13 1.51
N TYR A 36 -0.19 -9.45 2.40
CA TYR A 36 1.11 -8.86 2.16
C TYR A 36 2.15 -9.72 2.84
N SER A 37 2.89 -10.50 2.04
CA SER A 37 3.96 -11.35 2.58
C SER A 37 5.32 -10.75 2.30
N CYS A 38 6.21 -10.81 3.29
CA CYS A 38 7.55 -10.23 3.16
C CYS A 38 8.62 -11.01 3.96
N PRO A 39 9.91 -10.82 3.63
CA PRO A 39 11.00 -11.57 4.26
C PRO A 39 11.34 -11.17 5.70
N PHE A 40 11.06 -9.93 6.07
CA PHE A 40 11.29 -9.42 7.42
C PHE A 40 10.02 -8.76 7.97
N PRO A 41 9.84 -8.70 9.29
CA PRO A 41 8.65 -8.08 9.87
C PRO A 41 8.68 -6.56 9.65
N ILE A 42 7.50 -5.95 9.72
CA ILE A 42 7.37 -4.50 9.82
C ILE A 42 8.10 -4.04 11.09
N SER A 43 8.78 -2.89 11.00
CA SER A 43 9.61 -2.34 12.08
C SER A 43 8.87 -2.31 13.41
N ASN A 44 9.54 -2.78 14.47
CA ASN A 44 9.04 -2.73 15.85
C ASN A 44 8.86 -1.30 16.38
N THR A 45 9.37 -0.30 15.67
CA THR A 45 9.11 1.12 15.95
C THR A 45 7.70 1.58 15.57
N ILE A 46 6.95 0.77 14.80
CA ILE A 46 5.54 1.03 14.49
C ILE A 46 4.69 0.28 15.52
N CYS A 47 3.90 1.02 16.28
CA CYS A 47 3.04 0.44 17.31
C CYS A 47 2.01 -0.53 16.72
N ILE A 48 1.70 -1.59 17.44
CA ILE A 48 0.51 -2.42 17.21
C ILE A 48 -0.74 -1.51 17.20
N ASP A 49 -1.77 -1.95 16.47
CA ASP A 49 -3.01 -1.21 16.17
C ASP A 49 -2.84 0.02 15.27
N SER A 50 -1.62 0.29 14.78
CA SER A 50 -1.41 1.32 13.76
C SER A 50 -2.08 0.95 12.45
N THR A 51 -2.82 1.89 11.86
CA THR A 51 -3.36 1.76 10.51
C THR A 51 -2.27 2.00 9.47
N LEU A 52 -2.03 1.00 8.63
CA LEU A 52 -1.06 1.03 7.55
C LEU A 52 -1.78 1.08 6.20
N TYR A 53 -1.39 2.04 5.37
CA TYR A 53 -1.81 2.12 3.98
C TYR A 53 -0.68 1.56 3.11
N ILE A 54 -0.84 0.33 2.63
CA ILE A 54 0.20 -0.40 1.89
C ILE A 54 -0.04 -0.27 0.39
N LEU A 55 0.76 0.56 -0.29
CA LEU A 55 0.75 0.70 -1.74
C LEU A 55 1.38 -0.53 -2.42
N GLU A 56 0.68 -1.12 -3.38
CA GLU A 56 1.17 -2.28 -4.16
C GLU A 56 1.93 -1.80 -5.39
N MET A 57 3.27 -1.69 -5.27
CA MET A 57 4.12 -1.22 -6.37
C MET A 57 4.47 -2.36 -7.32
N HIS A 58 4.06 -2.26 -8.59
CA HIS A 58 4.53 -3.14 -9.65
C HIS A 58 5.78 -2.55 -10.33
N ASN A 59 6.96 -2.91 -9.81
CA ASN A 59 8.26 -2.33 -10.17
C ASN A 59 8.67 -2.52 -11.63
N SER A 60 8.25 -3.61 -12.29
CA SER A 60 8.54 -3.84 -13.71
C SER A 60 7.73 -2.90 -14.62
N LEU A 61 6.57 -2.45 -14.16
CA LEU A 61 5.67 -1.56 -14.91
C LEU A 61 5.76 -0.10 -14.44
N ASN A 62 6.42 0.15 -13.30
CA ASN A 62 6.40 1.42 -12.58
C ASN A 62 4.98 1.93 -12.29
N LYS A 63 4.10 1.02 -11.87
CA LYS A 63 2.68 1.32 -11.60
C LYS A 63 2.28 0.91 -10.19
N ILE A 64 1.43 1.72 -9.54
CA ILE A 64 0.73 1.29 -8.30
C ILE A 64 -0.53 0.51 -8.68
N MET A 65 -0.64 -0.75 -8.25
CA MET A 65 -1.77 -1.63 -8.59
C MET A 65 -3.01 -1.40 -7.71
N GLY A 66 -2.79 -0.79 -6.55
CA GLY A 66 -3.80 -0.41 -5.58
C GLY A 66 -3.19 -0.26 -4.20
N MET A 67 -4.04 -0.27 -3.19
CA MET A 67 -3.64 -0.03 -1.81
C MET A 67 -4.45 -0.88 -0.84
N GLY A 68 -3.77 -1.64 0.01
CA GLY A 68 -4.40 -2.32 1.14
C GLY A 68 -4.41 -1.47 2.40
N VAL A 69 -5.48 -1.61 3.19
CA VAL A 69 -5.56 -1.04 4.55
C VAL A 69 -5.37 -2.15 5.57
N VAL A 70 -4.25 -2.13 6.29
CA VAL A 70 -3.89 -3.12 7.31
C VAL A 70 -3.94 -2.45 8.67
N ILE A 71 -4.61 -3.06 9.63
CA ILE A 71 -4.41 -2.74 11.05
C ILE A 71 -3.27 -3.62 11.52
N LEU A 72 -2.18 -3.03 12.00
CA LEU A 72 -1.01 -3.80 12.43
C LEU A 72 -1.38 -4.62 13.66
N GLN A 73 -1.23 -5.93 13.54
CA GLN A 73 -1.44 -6.88 14.64
C GLN A 73 -0.14 -7.61 14.94
N GLU A 74 -0.08 -8.26 16.10
CA GLU A 74 0.98 -9.19 16.40
C GLU A 74 1.10 -10.25 15.30
N GLN A 75 2.33 -10.68 15.01
CA GLN A 75 2.57 -11.63 13.94
C GLN A 75 1.91 -12.96 14.25
N ASN A 76 1.01 -13.38 13.36
CA ASN A 76 0.40 -14.69 13.44
C ASN A 76 1.38 -15.76 12.94
N MET A 77 1.40 -16.91 13.62
CA MET A 77 2.19 -18.10 13.25
C MET A 77 1.74 -18.77 11.94
N LYS A 78 0.57 -18.39 11.40
CA LYS A 78 0.02 -18.99 10.17
C LYS A 78 0.89 -18.63 8.96
N LYS A 79 1.45 -19.66 8.33
CA LYS A 79 2.30 -19.54 7.15
C LYS A 79 1.50 -19.75 5.86
N TYR A 80 1.71 -18.88 4.88
CA TYR A 80 1.14 -18.98 3.55
C TYR A 80 2.25 -19.12 2.51
N LYS A 81 2.18 -20.18 1.69
CA LYS A 81 3.06 -20.33 0.52
C LYS A 81 2.49 -19.55 -0.67
N ILE A 82 2.75 -18.24 -0.69
CA ILE A 82 2.30 -17.34 -1.76
C ILE A 82 3.30 -17.35 -2.92
N TYR A 83 4.58 -17.30 -2.60
CA TYR A 83 5.66 -17.21 -3.58
C TYR A 83 6.50 -18.49 -3.63
N ASP A 84 7.20 -18.71 -4.73
CA ASP A 84 8.11 -19.85 -4.88
C ASP A 84 9.38 -19.68 -4.03
N ASN A 85 9.87 -18.44 -3.92
CA ASN A 85 10.95 -18.12 -3.01
C ASN A 85 10.42 -17.97 -1.58
N ASP A 86 10.71 -18.97 -0.76
CA ASP A 86 10.26 -19.06 0.64
C ASP A 86 10.71 -17.90 1.53
N CYS A 87 11.76 -17.15 1.15
CA CYS A 87 12.12 -15.94 1.87
C CYS A 87 10.98 -14.92 1.87
N PHE A 88 10.16 -14.82 0.82
CA PHE A 88 9.04 -13.88 0.79
C PHE A 88 7.80 -14.37 1.57
N ASN A 89 7.80 -15.62 2.05
CA ASN A 89 6.68 -16.26 2.75
C ASN A 89 6.87 -16.30 4.28
N ARG A 90 7.75 -15.46 4.85
CA ARG A 90 8.10 -15.54 6.28
C ARG A 90 7.13 -14.80 7.20
N TYR A 91 6.71 -13.61 6.79
CA TYR A 91 5.80 -12.76 7.54
C TYR A 91 4.59 -12.43 6.70
N HIS A 92 3.42 -12.30 7.33
CA HIS A 92 2.15 -12.10 6.63
C HIS A 92 1.30 -11.03 7.32
N TYR A 93 0.81 -10.10 6.53
CA TYR A 93 -0.12 -9.06 6.98
C TYR A 93 -1.41 -9.15 6.17
N HIS A 94 -2.55 -9.05 6.84
CA HIS A 94 -3.85 -9.23 6.21
C HIS A 94 -4.63 -7.93 6.19
N SER A 95 -5.27 -7.66 5.05
CA SER A 95 -6.24 -6.60 4.86
C SER A 95 -7.56 -7.18 4.36
N THR A 96 -8.67 -6.64 4.87
CA THR A 96 -10.02 -6.90 4.34
C THR A 96 -10.59 -5.71 3.57
N LEU A 97 -9.77 -4.68 3.32
CA LEU A 97 -10.15 -3.45 2.67
C LEU A 97 -9.08 -3.04 1.66
N TYR A 98 -9.48 -2.95 0.40
CA TYR A 98 -8.60 -2.67 -0.71
C TYR A 98 -9.16 -1.57 -1.59
N ILE A 99 -8.30 -0.61 -1.90
CA ILE A 99 -8.58 0.49 -2.82
C ILE A 99 -7.92 0.14 -4.15
N THR A 100 -8.72 0.00 -5.19
CA THR A 100 -8.20 -0.32 -6.53
C THR A 100 -7.46 0.86 -7.12
N ARG A 101 -6.57 0.61 -8.08
CA ARG A 101 -5.93 1.66 -8.88
C ARG A 101 -6.94 2.67 -9.44
N ASP A 102 -8.06 2.19 -9.99
CA ASP A 102 -9.10 3.04 -10.57
C ASP A 102 -9.79 3.93 -9.53
N MET A 103 -9.85 3.51 -8.26
CA MET A 103 -10.34 4.37 -7.18
C MET A 103 -9.32 5.43 -6.81
N LEU A 104 -8.03 5.08 -6.77
CA LEU A 104 -6.94 6.02 -6.47
C LEU A 104 -6.76 7.10 -7.56
N SER A 105 -7.17 6.82 -8.80
CA SER A 105 -7.05 7.76 -9.92
C SER A 105 -8.19 8.78 -10.03
N LYS A 106 -9.23 8.68 -9.20
CA LYS A 106 -10.43 9.55 -9.31
C LYS A 106 -10.22 10.94 -8.74
N ASP A 107 -9.40 11.05 -7.71
CA ASP A 107 -9.16 12.32 -7.01
C ASP A 107 -7.90 12.99 -7.52
N SER A 108 -7.95 14.32 -7.62
CA SER A 108 -6.86 15.17 -8.09
C SER A 108 -6.66 16.38 -7.19
N LEU A 109 -5.42 16.90 -7.19
CA LEU A 109 -5.05 18.13 -6.51
C LEU A 109 -4.71 19.21 -7.54
N LEU A 110 -5.16 20.44 -7.26
CA LEU A 110 -4.68 21.63 -7.97
C LEU A 110 -3.38 22.09 -7.30
N LEU A 111 -2.29 22.11 -8.08
CA LEU A 111 -1.00 22.62 -7.66
C LEU A 111 -0.97 24.15 -7.72
N GLU A 112 -0.03 24.77 -7.01
CA GLU A 112 0.12 26.24 -6.95
C GLU A 112 0.38 26.87 -8.34
N ASN A 113 0.99 26.12 -9.25
CA ASN A 113 1.23 26.53 -10.63
C ASN A 113 0.01 26.32 -11.57
N GLY A 114 -1.18 26.02 -11.02
CA GLY A 114 -2.42 25.85 -11.78
C GLY A 114 -2.59 24.50 -12.48
N ILE A 115 -1.70 23.53 -12.25
CA ILE A 115 -1.76 22.21 -12.87
C ILE A 115 -2.55 21.25 -11.98
N TRP A 116 -3.49 20.51 -12.58
CA TRP A 116 -4.15 19.38 -11.93
C TRP A 116 -3.27 18.13 -12.02
N ILE A 117 -3.11 17.43 -10.91
CA ILE A 117 -2.41 16.14 -10.85
C ILE A 117 -3.22 15.17 -10.02
N SER A 118 -3.38 13.93 -10.49
CA SER A 118 -4.10 12.91 -9.73
C SER A 118 -3.31 12.46 -8.50
N ILE A 119 -4.03 12.01 -7.46
CA ILE A 119 -3.41 11.40 -6.27
C ILE A 119 -2.52 10.22 -6.66
N LEU A 120 -3.01 9.38 -7.58
CA LEU A 120 -2.25 8.24 -8.10
C LEU A 120 -0.94 8.67 -8.76
N GLU A 121 -0.94 9.71 -9.61
CA GLU A 121 0.27 10.21 -10.25
C GLU A 121 1.29 10.74 -9.23
N ILE A 122 0.84 11.49 -8.21
CA ILE A 122 1.73 11.94 -7.13
C ILE A 122 2.38 10.72 -6.45
N LEU A 123 1.59 9.71 -6.08
CA LEU A 123 2.10 8.50 -5.45
C LEU A 123 3.09 7.74 -6.34
N GLU A 124 2.86 7.68 -7.66
CA GLU A 124 3.78 7.04 -8.61
C GLU A 124 5.09 7.83 -8.77
N LEU A 125 5.03 9.16 -8.77
CA LEU A 125 6.24 10.00 -8.73
C LEU A 125 7.06 9.71 -7.47
N VAL A 126 6.40 9.64 -6.30
CA VAL A 126 7.04 9.29 -5.01
C VAL A 126 7.71 7.92 -5.06
N CYS A 127 6.99 6.94 -5.62
CA CYS A 127 7.37 5.54 -5.52
C CYS A 127 8.43 5.12 -6.54
N PHE A 128 8.41 5.69 -7.75
CA PHE A 128 9.21 5.21 -8.88
C PHE A 128 10.22 6.20 -9.43
N LYS A 129 10.10 7.51 -9.15
CA LYS A 129 10.95 8.55 -9.74
C LYS A 129 11.77 9.29 -8.67
N GLY A 130 12.84 9.96 -9.12
CA GLY A 130 13.68 10.82 -8.28
C GLY A 130 14.76 10.11 -7.46
N LYS A 131 15.63 10.93 -6.86
CA LYS A 131 16.73 10.50 -5.98
C LYS A 131 16.10 10.02 -4.66
N ARG A 132 16.11 8.70 -4.41
CA ARG A 132 15.48 7.98 -3.26
C ARG A 132 14.07 7.45 -3.49
N HIS A 133 13.72 7.08 -4.73
CA HIS A 133 12.52 6.31 -5.03
C HIS A 133 12.44 5.01 -4.18
N SER A 134 11.23 4.48 -4.01
CA SER A 134 10.95 3.35 -3.12
C SER A 134 11.25 1.96 -3.71
N LYS A 135 11.77 1.85 -4.94
CA LYS A 135 11.92 0.57 -5.68
C LYS A 135 12.84 -0.49 -5.06
N ARG A 136 13.85 -0.11 -4.27
CA ARG A 136 14.97 -1.01 -3.88
C ARG A 136 14.87 -1.63 -2.48
N HIS A 137 13.75 -1.47 -1.79
CA HIS A 137 13.55 -2.15 -0.50
C HIS A 137 13.03 -3.57 -0.71
N MET A 138 13.51 -4.53 0.07
CA MET A 138 13.03 -5.93 0.02
C MET A 138 11.77 -6.17 0.86
N ASN A 139 11.42 -5.23 1.75
CA ASN A 139 10.34 -5.37 2.72
C ASN A 139 9.17 -4.43 2.45
N ILE A 140 8.11 -4.62 3.23
CA ILE A 140 7.11 -3.58 3.45
C ILE A 140 7.81 -2.41 4.14
N ALA A 141 7.83 -1.25 3.50
CA ALA A 141 8.64 -0.11 3.92
C ALA A 141 7.83 1.17 3.95
N LYS A 142 8.10 2.03 4.94
CA LYS A 142 7.49 3.35 5.07
C LYS A 142 7.90 4.23 3.90
N VAL A 143 6.93 4.96 3.33
CA VAL A 143 7.22 5.95 2.30
C VAL A 143 7.95 7.14 2.94
N PRO A 144 9.13 7.55 2.44
CA PRO A 144 9.84 8.70 2.98
C PRO A 144 9.13 10.00 2.59
N THR A 145 8.26 10.49 3.49
CA THR A 145 7.45 11.70 3.26
C THR A 145 8.24 13.00 3.31
N ILE A 146 9.51 12.96 3.73
CA ILE A 146 10.40 14.13 3.88
C ILE A 146 10.70 14.86 2.55
N TYR A 147 10.49 14.21 1.40
CA TYR A 147 10.81 14.79 0.09
C TYR A 147 9.65 15.52 -0.59
N PHE A 148 8.48 15.55 0.06
CA PHE A 148 7.35 16.34 -0.41
C PHE A 148 7.22 17.54 0.51
N GLN A 149 6.95 18.72 -0.07
CA GLN A 149 6.47 19.85 0.71
C GLN A 149 5.32 19.34 1.58
N GLY A 150 5.45 19.45 2.90
CA GLY A 150 4.57 18.76 3.84
C GLY A 150 3.08 19.01 3.58
N SER A 151 2.75 20.18 3.02
CA SER A 151 1.41 20.56 2.57
C SER A 151 0.82 19.61 1.52
N ILE A 152 1.56 19.25 0.47
CA ILE A 152 1.08 18.35 -0.60
C ILE A 152 0.86 16.95 -0.05
N MET A 153 1.82 16.41 0.68
CA MET A 153 1.68 15.05 1.23
C MET A 153 0.56 14.97 2.27
N ASN A 154 0.32 16.04 3.03
CA ASN A 154 -0.83 16.11 3.93
C ASN A 154 -2.16 16.09 3.17
N LYS A 155 -2.28 16.84 2.06
CA LYS A 155 -3.46 16.79 1.18
C LYS A 155 -3.65 15.37 0.60
N VAL A 156 -2.57 14.75 0.11
CA VAL A 156 -2.62 13.36 -0.40
C VAL A 156 -3.12 12.39 0.68
N MET A 157 -2.57 12.45 1.89
CA MET A 157 -3.01 11.59 2.99
C MET A 157 -4.46 11.85 3.37
N GLU A 158 -4.95 13.09 3.28
CA GLU A 158 -6.34 13.41 3.56
C GLU A 158 -7.29 12.85 2.49
N CYS A 159 -6.94 12.98 1.21
CA CYS A 159 -7.67 12.33 0.11
C CYS A 159 -7.71 10.81 0.30
N LEU A 160 -6.58 10.17 0.62
CA LEU A 160 -6.54 8.73 0.88
C LEU A 160 -7.48 8.32 2.01
N LYS A 161 -7.52 9.07 3.12
CA LYS A 161 -8.47 8.79 4.21
C LYS A 161 -9.93 8.90 3.75
N GLN A 162 -10.26 9.88 2.92
CA GLN A 162 -11.62 10.05 2.39
C GLN A 162 -12.02 8.88 1.50
N ILE A 163 -11.12 8.44 0.61
CA ILE A 163 -11.34 7.25 -0.23
C ILE A 163 -11.57 6.00 0.63
N VAL A 164 -10.75 5.80 1.67
CA VAL A 164 -10.89 4.69 2.61
C VAL A 164 -12.24 4.74 3.33
N LYS A 165 -12.60 5.88 3.92
CA LYS A 165 -13.89 6.05 4.62
C LYS A 165 -15.09 5.77 3.72
N LYS A 166 -15.06 6.24 2.47
CA LYS A 166 -16.11 5.97 1.48
C LYS A 166 -16.22 4.47 1.21
N LYS A 167 -15.08 3.78 1.06
CA LYS A 167 -15.05 2.34 0.80
C LYS A 167 -15.53 1.51 2.00
N GLU A 168 -15.23 1.94 3.22
CA GLU A 168 -15.75 1.31 4.45
C GLU A 168 -17.27 1.42 4.53
N TYR A 169 -17.82 2.60 4.23
CA TYR A 169 -19.28 2.82 4.22
C TYR A 169 -19.99 1.96 3.16
N GLU A 170 -19.39 1.77 1.98
CA GLU A 170 -19.89 0.87 0.93
C GLU A 170 -19.90 -0.61 1.36
N LYS A 171 -19.07 -1.02 2.32
CA LYS A 171 -18.97 -2.42 2.79
C LYS A 171 -20.04 -2.78 3.83
N ILE A 172 -20.62 -1.79 4.50
CA ILE A 172 -21.64 -1.97 5.55
C ILE A 172 -23.05 -2.05 4.94
N LYS A 173 -23.25 -1.53 3.73
CA LYS A 173 -24.49 -1.65 2.96
C LYS A 173 -24.57 -2.98 2.22
#